data_AF-A0A7Y6ZAS1-F1
#
_entry.id   AF-A0A7Y6ZAS1-F1
#
_cell.length_a   1.000
_cell.length_b   1.000
_cell.length_c   1.000
_cell.angle_alpha   90.00
_cell.angle_beta   90.00
_cell.angle_gamma   90.00
#
_symmetry.space_group_name_H-M   'P 1'
#
loop_
_entity.id
_entity.type
_entity.pdbx_description
1 polymer ?
#
loop_
_entity_poly.entity_id
_entity_poly.type
_entity_poly.pdbx_seq_one_letter_code
_entity_poly.pdbx_strand_id
1 'polypeptide(L)'
;MYVLACAQASTAQDIDGTDDPRFVQAKQDWLAGEDMPALEELAALAHEGHAPAKILLSRIAATPHVIDPVTQTLDRKAKIALLREPVGLSGRDWLVSAAEDNDLAHALWAVAAPGKIAPDAEVARTLIAFGEIKPALIYALALWKAGKGEEAAQILHEHEARFGAAGQDFLGFLLMDLAIGGTVGPLPDGMNTPAKLEAYLHALRSNENRFAYSGTLDTSPLLHPSREGDRERLAQLVHAVPAVRPLVLFCEARCAERQQEMCLAEGAWSLAKAGNHPYPFASPAQSLIEDATYWASPRFFSDVEHLLARGDWLGCR
;
A
#
# COMPACT_ATOMS: atom_id res chain seq x y z
N MET A 1 -6.09 23.15 -36.63
CA MET A 1 -6.19 21.68 -36.55
C MET A 1 -5.56 21.30 -35.22
N TYR A 2 -6.39 21.18 -34.16
CA TYR A 2 -5.91 20.86 -32.82
C TYR A 2 -5.71 19.34 -32.75
N VAL A 3 -4.46 18.91 -32.57
CA VAL A 3 -4.15 17.52 -32.24
C VAL A 3 -4.44 17.37 -30.75
N LEU A 4 -5.54 16.68 -30.41
CA LEU A 4 -5.74 16.16 -29.06
C LEU A 4 -4.65 15.11 -28.82
N ALA A 5 -3.70 15.41 -27.94
CA ALA A 5 -2.83 14.41 -27.37
C ALA A 5 -3.66 13.59 -26.37
N CYS A 6 -4.00 12.35 -26.73
CA CYS A 6 -4.46 11.38 -25.76
C CYS A 6 -3.31 11.12 -24.77
N ALA A 7 -3.55 11.37 -23.48
CA ALA A 7 -2.70 10.85 -22.43
C ALA A 7 -2.69 9.32 -22.56
N GLN A 8 -1.53 8.74 -22.87
CA GLN A 8 -1.36 7.30 -22.84
C GLN A 8 -1.50 6.85 -21.39
N ALA A 9 -2.56 6.10 -21.09
CA ALA A 9 -2.60 5.31 -19.88
C ALA A 9 -1.44 4.32 -19.97
N SER A 10 -0.39 4.53 -19.17
CA SER A 10 0.67 3.54 -19.00
C SER A 10 0.03 2.32 -18.36
N THR A 11 -0.21 1.27 -19.15
CA THR A 11 -0.61 -0.03 -18.64
C THR A 11 0.54 -0.59 -17.81
N ALA A 12 0.24 -1.22 -16.67
CA ALA A 12 1.25 -1.94 -15.91
C ALA A 12 1.85 -3.05 -16.77
N GLN A 13 3.10 -3.41 -16.51
CA GLN A 13 3.75 -4.53 -17.19
C GLN A 13 3.02 -5.85 -16.84
N ASP A 14 2.77 -6.68 -17.86
CA ASP A 14 2.12 -7.98 -17.69
C ASP A 14 3.02 -8.96 -16.91
N ILE A 15 2.38 -9.80 -16.10
CA ILE A 15 3.03 -10.87 -15.34
C ILE A 15 2.59 -12.20 -15.94
N ASP A 16 3.57 -12.99 -16.41
CA ASP A 16 3.32 -14.30 -17.02
C ASP A 16 2.60 -15.26 -16.05
N GLY A 17 1.62 -16.01 -16.56
CA GLY A 17 0.76 -16.92 -15.79
C GLY A 17 -0.42 -16.27 -15.07
N THR A 18 -0.64 -14.96 -15.18
CA THR A 18 -1.81 -14.31 -14.53
C THR A 18 -3.16 -14.66 -15.15
N ASP A 19 -3.15 -15.23 -16.37
CA ASP A 19 -4.30 -15.72 -17.11
C ASP A 19 -4.55 -17.22 -16.94
N ASP A 20 -3.73 -17.94 -16.16
CA ASP A 20 -3.97 -19.35 -15.82
C ASP A 20 -5.35 -19.49 -15.14
N PRO A 21 -6.28 -20.31 -15.69
CA PRO A 21 -7.62 -20.45 -15.17
C PRO A 21 -7.69 -20.88 -13.70
N ARG A 22 -6.74 -21.71 -13.23
CA ARG A 22 -6.66 -22.14 -11.82
C ARG A 22 -6.26 -20.98 -10.92
N PHE A 23 -5.28 -20.18 -11.35
CA PHE A 23 -4.86 -18.99 -10.62
C PHE A 23 -5.98 -17.94 -10.57
N VAL A 24 -6.65 -17.70 -11.69
CA VAL A 24 -7.80 -16.77 -11.76
C VAL A 24 -8.91 -17.21 -10.82
N GLN A 25 -9.27 -18.50 -10.83
CA GLN A 25 -10.31 -19.04 -9.94
C GLN A 25 -9.91 -18.92 -8.47
N ALA A 26 -8.71 -19.34 -8.09
CA ALA A 26 -8.24 -19.25 -6.71
C ALA A 26 -8.22 -17.80 -6.20
N LYS A 27 -7.80 -16.84 -7.04
CA LYS A 27 -7.88 -15.41 -6.74
C LYS A 27 -9.32 -14.94 -6.53
N GLN A 28 -10.26 -15.38 -7.37
CA GLN A 28 -11.67 -15.03 -7.24
C GLN A 28 -12.30 -15.62 -5.97
N ASP A 29 -12.01 -16.87 -5.66
CA ASP A 29 -12.46 -17.56 -4.45
C ASP A 29 -11.94 -16.83 -3.20
N TRP A 30 -10.67 -16.44 -3.18
CA TRP A 30 -10.07 -15.65 -2.09
C TRP A 30 -10.74 -14.29 -1.90
N LEU A 31 -11.05 -13.58 -3.00
CA LEU A 31 -11.79 -12.31 -2.97
C LEU A 31 -13.24 -12.48 -2.50
N ALA A 32 -13.85 -13.64 -2.77
CA ALA A 32 -15.19 -14.00 -2.31
C ALA A 32 -15.24 -14.40 -0.82
N GLY A 33 -14.08 -14.61 -0.18
CA GLY A 33 -13.98 -15.03 1.22
C GLY A 33 -13.89 -16.55 1.42
N GLU A 34 -13.71 -17.32 0.34
CA GLU A 34 -13.47 -18.78 0.39
C GLU A 34 -11.99 -19.07 0.71
N ASP A 35 -11.57 -18.64 1.91
CA ASP A 35 -10.16 -18.55 2.29
C ASP A 35 -9.37 -19.86 2.15
N MET A 36 -9.80 -20.94 2.82
CA MET A 36 -8.99 -22.16 2.88
C MET A 36 -8.86 -22.83 1.50
N PRO A 37 -9.94 -23.08 0.74
CA PRO A 37 -9.83 -23.64 -0.61
C PRO A 37 -8.95 -22.80 -1.53
N ALA A 38 -9.10 -21.48 -1.49
CA ALA A 38 -8.30 -20.58 -2.32
C ALA A 38 -6.81 -20.60 -1.96
N LEU A 39 -6.48 -20.58 -0.66
CA LEU A 39 -5.09 -20.63 -0.20
C LEU A 39 -4.44 -21.99 -0.48
N GLU A 40 -5.19 -23.08 -0.38
CA GLU A 40 -4.71 -24.43 -0.74
C GLU A 40 -4.41 -24.52 -2.25
N GLU A 41 -5.27 -23.97 -3.11
CA GLU A 41 -5.02 -23.95 -4.56
C GLU A 41 -3.84 -23.04 -4.94
N LEU A 42 -3.73 -21.86 -4.30
CA LEU A 42 -2.56 -20.99 -4.47
C LEU A 42 -1.27 -21.67 -4.02
N ALA A 43 -1.30 -22.44 -2.93
CA ALA A 43 -0.16 -23.22 -2.47
C ALA A 43 0.20 -24.33 -3.47
N ALA A 44 -0.79 -25.07 -3.99
CA ALA A 44 -0.57 -26.09 -5.01
C ALA A 44 0.10 -25.50 -6.27
N LEU A 45 -0.43 -24.39 -6.79
CA LEU A 45 0.17 -23.67 -7.92
C LEU A 45 1.60 -23.19 -7.61
N ALA A 46 1.84 -22.66 -6.40
CA ALA A 46 3.18 -22.24 -5.98
C ALA A 46 4.19 -23.41 -5.98
N HIS A 47 3.76 -24.59 -5.52
CA HIS A 47 4.55 -25.82 -5.58
C HIS A 47 4.84 -26.28 -7.02
N GLU A 48 3.92 -26.07 -7.95
CA GLU A 48 4.09 -26.34 -9.38
C GLU A 48 5.00 -25.33 -10.08
N GLY A 49 5.46 -24.29 -9.37
CA GLY A 49 6.37 -23.28 -9.90
C GLY A 49 5.67 -22.00 -10.39
N HIS A 50 4.36 -21.88 -10.21
CA HIS A 50 3.57 -20.76 -10.70
C HIS A 50 3.94 -19.43 -10.00
N ALA A 51 4.68 -18.56 -10.70
CA ALA A 51 5.25 -17.34 -10.12
C ALA A 51 4.19 -16.36 -9.54
N PRO A 52 3.07 -16.04 -10.23
CA PRO A 52 2.01 -15.22 -9.63
C PRO A 52 1.44 -15.78 -8.33
N ALA A 53 1.33 -17.12 -8.22
CA ALA A 53 0.80 -17.76 -7.02
C ALA A 53 1.80 -17.65 -5.85
N LYS A 54 3.10 -17.86 -6.11
CA LYS A 54 4.17 -17.63 -5.14
C LYS A 54 4.17 -16.19 -4.61
N ILE A 55 4.05 -15.22 -5.52
CA ILE A 55 3.98 -13.80 -5.16
C ILE A 55 2.73 -13.53 -4.31
N LEU A 56 1.52 -13.83 -4.81
CA LEU A 56 0.28 -13.53 -4.11
C LEU A 56 0.22 -14.18 -2.72
N LEU A 57 0.57 -15.46 -2.62
CA LEU A 57 0.55 -16.20 -1.37
C LEU A 57 1.52 -15.62 -0.32
N SER A 58 2.74 -15.24 -0.75
CA SER A 58 3.69 -14.56 0.14
C SER A 58 3.16 -13.19 0.62
N ARG A 59 2.57 -12.41 -0.29
CA ARG A 59 2.02 -11.09 0.01
C ARG A 59 0.84 -11.15 0.98
N ILE A 60 -0.05 -12.13 0.82
CA ILE A 60 -1.11 -12.43 1.78
C ILE A 60 -0.50 -12.81 3.14
N ALA A 61 0.46 -13.74 3.17
CA ALA A 61 1.11 -14.19 4.40
C ALA A 61 1.85 -13.06 5.14
N ALA A 62 2.34 -12.05 4.43
CA ALA A 62 3.02 -10.89 5.00
C ALA A 62 2.07 -9.81 5.54
N THR A 63 0.74 -10.00 5.44
CA THR A 63 -0.26 -9.00 5.82
C THR A 63 -1.10 -9.50 7.01
N PRO A 64 -0.76 -9.17 8.27
CA PRO A 64 -1.33 -9.83 9.46
C PRO A 64 -2.86 -9.76 9.57
N HIS A 65 -3.46 -8.59 9.32
CA HIS A 65 -4.92 -8.42 9.40
C HIS A 65 -5.69 -9.23 8.34
N VAL A 66 -5.00 -9.72 7.32
CA VAL A 66 -5.56 -10.54 6.24
C VAL A 66 -5.41 -12.04 6.55
N ILE A 67 -4.27 -12.47 7.08
CA ILE A 67 -3.93 -13.91 7.25
C ILE A 67 -4.16 -14.46 8.66
N ASP A 68 -4.07 -13.62 9.70
CA ASP A 68 -4.24 -14.07 11.09
C ASP A 68 -5.63 -14.69 11.33
N PRO A 69 -6.75 -14.12 10.85
CA PRO A 69 -8.09 -14.69 11.07
C PRO A 69 -8.25 -16.10 10.50
N VAL A 70 -7.60 -16.39 9.37
CA VAL A 70 -7.65 -17.67 8.68
C VAL A 70 -6.76 -18.71 9.35
N THR A 71 -5.58 -18.28 9.80
CA THR A 71 -4.54 -19.22 10.25
C THR A 71 -4.46 -19.36 11.76
N GLN A 72 -5.17 -18.55 12.55
CA GLN A 72 -5.09 -18.60 14.02
C GLN A 72 -5.35 -19.99 14.62
N THR A 73 -6.17 -20.82 13.97
CA THR A 73 -6.52 -22.18 14.42
C THR A 73 -5.55 -23.26 13.92
N LEU A 74 -4.69 -22.94 12.95
CA LEU A 74 -3.74 -23.88 12.37
C LEU A 74 -2.54 -24.08 13.30
N ASP A 75 -2.06 -25.32 13.39
CA ASP A 75 -0.78 -25.59 14.01
C ASP A 75 0.39 -25.07 13.13
N ARG A 76 1.59 -25.02 13.71
CA ARG A 76 2.79 -24.53 13.01
C ARG A 76 3.06 -25.31 11.71
N LYS A 77 2.84 -26.63 11.71
CA LYS A 77 3.15 -27.49 10.56
C LYS A 77 2.18 -27.19 9.41
N ALA A 78 0.89 -27.08 9.71
CA ALA A 78 -0.14 -26.70 8.74
C ALA A 78 0.11 -25.29 8.18
N LYS A 79 0.47 -24.32 9.02
CA LYS A 79 0.84 -22.96 8.56
C LYS A 79 2.02 -22.97 7.59
N ILE A 80 3.07 -23.74 7.90
CA ILE A 80 4.26 -23.84 7.04
C ILE A 80 3.88 -24.51 5.72
N ALA A 81 3.13 -25.62 5.76
CA ALA A 81 2.70 -26.33 4.57
C ALA A 81 1.85 -25.46 3.64
N LEU A 82 1.03 -24.57 4.20
CA LEU A 82 0.17 -23.67 3.43
C LEU A 82 0.94 -22.46 2.86
N LEU A 83 1.81 -21.83 3.64
CA LEU A 83 2.33 -20.49 3.32
C LEU A 83 3.81 -20.44 2.92
N ARG A 84 4.52 -21.57 2.95
CA ARG A 84 5.97 -21.62 2.73
C ARG A 84 6.34 -22.73 1.73
N GLU A 85 7.42 -22.49 1.01
CA GLU A 85 8.07 -23.53 0.22
C GLU A 85 8.69 -24.59 1.15
N PRO A 86 8.58 -25.89 0.85
CA PRO A 86 8.89 -26.98 1.77
C PRO A 86 10.39 -27.30 1.81
N VAL A 87 11.20 -26.33 2.20
CA VAL A 87 12.66 -26.47 2.37
C VAL A 87 13.06 -26.23 3.83
N GLY A 88 13.85 -27.16 4.39
CA GLY A 88 14.23 -27.12 5.81
C GLY A 88 13.04 -27.22 6.78
N LEU A 89 13.27 -26.91 8.06
CA LEU A 89 12.26 -27.05 9.12
C LEU A 89 11.24 -25.91 9.19
N SER A 90 11.58 -24.73 8.68
CA SER A 90 10.72 -23.53 8.74
C SER A 90 10.09 -23.16 7.40
N GLY A 91 10.44 -23.87 6.34
CA GLY A 91 10.15 -23.47 4.97
C GLY A 91 10.91 -22.22 4.53
N ARG A 92 10.82 -21.91 3.25
CA ARG A 92 11.30 -20.65 2.64
C ARG A 92 10.11 -19.80 2.23
N ASP A 93 10.29 -18.48 2.26
CA ASP A 93 9.29 -17.56 1.74
C ASP A 93 9.13 -17.76 0.23
N TRP A 94 7.90 -17.93 -0.25
CA TRP A 94 7.62 -18.10 -1.67
C TRP A 94 8.13 -16.94 -2.52
N LEU A 95 8.18 -15.72 -1.97
CA LEU A 95 8.73 -14.56 -2.67
C LEU A 95 10.24 -14.68 -2.89
N VAL A 96 10.96 -15.33 -1.98
CA VAL A 96 12.40 -15.61 -2.15
C VAL A 96 12.61 -16.62 -3.29
N SER A 97 11.76 -17.64 -3.39
CA SER A 97 11.82 -18.59 -4.52
C SER A 97 11.50 -17.90 -5.84
N ALA A 98 10.43 -17.12 -5.89
CA ALA A 98 10.05 -16.42 -7.12
C ALA A 98 11.09 -15.36 -7.55
N ALA A 99 11.83 -14.78 -6.61
CA ALA A 99 12.87 -13.80 -6.90
C ALA A 99 14.10 -14.35 -7.62
N GLU A 100 14.24 -15.67 -7.78
CA GLU A 100 15.35 -16.30 -8.52
C GLU A 100 15.24 -16.03 -10.04
N ASP A 101 14.02 -15.84 -10.53
CA ASP A 101 13.68 -15.86 -11.95
C ASP A 101 12.52 -14.91 -12.33
N ASN A 102 12.05 -14.06 -11.40
CA ASN A 102 11.03 -13.03 -11.65
C ASN A 102 11.42 -11.66 -11.07
N ASP A 103 11.50 -10.65 -11.93
CA ASP A 103 11.95 -9.29 -11.57
C ASP A 103 11.03 -8.59 -10.55
N LEU A 104 9.71 -8.76 -10.68
CA LEU A 104 8.75 -8.23 -9.72
C LEU A 104 8.94 -8.87 -8.34
N ALA A 105 9.08 -10.20 -8.29
CA ALA A 105 9.32 -10.91 -7.04
C ALA A 105 10.63 -10.46 -6.38
N HIS A 106 11.68 -10.27 -7.18
CA HIS A 106 12.96 -9.73 -6.71
C HIS A 106 12.80 -8.34 -6.08
N ALA A 107 12.09 -7.45 -6.77
CA ALA A 107 11.84 -6.09 -6.29
C ALA A 107 11.00 -6.06 -5.00
N LEU A 108 9.94 -6.88 -4.94
CA LEU A 108 9.11 -7.04 -3.73
C LEU A 108 9.90 -7.65 -2.56
N TRP A 109 10.82 -8.58 -2.84
CA TRP A 109 11.68 -9.17 -1.82
C TRP A 109 12.64 -8.12 -1.22
N ALA A 110 13.19 -7.23 -2.03
CA ALA A 110 14.02 -6.12 -1.57
C ALA A 110 13.28 -5.20 -0.58
N VAL A 111 11.96 -5.03 -0.76
CA VAL A 111 11.10 -4.28 0.18
C VAL A 111 10.89 -5.07 1.48
N ALA A 112 10.61 -6.38 1.37
CA ALA A 112 10.28 -7.23 2.51
C ALA A 112 11.49 -7.57 3.42
N ALA A 113 12.71 -7.44 2.90
CA ALA A 113 13.94 -7.79 3.61
C ALA A 113 14.95 -6.63 3.66
N PRO A 114 14.61 -5.52 4.35
CA PRO A 114 15.47 -4.35 4.41
C PRO A 114 16.86 -4.71 4.96
N GLY A 115 17.91 -4.20 4.31
CA GLY A 115 19.30 -4.42 4.69
C GLY A 115 19.92 -5.73 4.19
N LYS A 116 19.14 -6.65 3.59
CA LYS A 116 19.69 -7.83 2.89
C LYS A 116 20.13 -7.54 1.46
N ILE A 117 19.45 -6.60 0.81
CA ILE A 117 19.75 -6.12 -0.53
C ILE A 117 20.10 -4.64 -0.39
N ALA A 118 21.22 -4.23 -1.00
CA ALA A 118 21.62 -2.83 -1.02
C ALA A 118 20.54 -2.00 -1.76
N PRO A 119 20.02 -0.91 -1.18
CA PRO A 119 18.96 -0.14 -1.84
C PRO A 119 19.38 0.37 -3.22
N ASP A 120 18.56 0.12 -4.24
CA ASP A 120 18.81 0.50 -5.64
C ASP A 120 17.55 1.14 -6.26
N ALA A 121 17.73 2.26 -6.95
CA ALA A 121 16.63 3.01 -7.56
C ALA A 121 15.87 2.17 -8.59
N GLU A 122 16.54 1.23 -9.28
CA GLU A 122 15.90 0.32 -10.22
C GLU A 122 14.84 -0.56 -9.57
N VAL A 123 14.99 -0.94 -8.28
CA VAL A 123 13.95 -1.69 -7.56
C VAL A 123 12.64 -0.89 -7.49
N ALA A 124 12.72 0.41 -7.16
CA ALA A 124 11.55 1.26 -7.12
C ALA A 124 10.93 1.44 -8.51
N ARG A 125 11.76 1.60 -9.56
CA ARG A 125 11.29 1.69 -10.96
C ARG A 125 10.58 0.42 -11.41
N THR A 126 11.11 -0.76 -11.08
CA THR A 126 10.48 -2.05 -11.35
C THR A 126 9.12 -2.17 -10.64
N LEU A 127 9.04 -1.83 -9.35
CA LEU A 127 7.77 -1.84 -8.63
C LEU A 127 6.73 -0.93 -9.29
N ILE A 128 7.12 0.28 -9.71
CA ILE A 128 6.24 1.21 -10.42
C ILE A 128 5.81 0.63 -11.78
N ALA A 129 6.72 0.01 -12.54
CA ALA A 129 6.41 -0.59 -13.84
C ALA A 129 5.31 -1.66 -13.72
N PHE A 130 5.36 -2.48 -12.66
CA PHE A 130 4.32 -3.48 -12.36
C PHE A 130 3.10 -2.94 -11.59
N GLY A 131 3.11 -1.67 -11.20
CA GLY A 131 1.97 -1.04 -10.49
C GLY A 131 1.94 -1.23 -8.97
N GLU A 132 3.03 -1.71 -8.36
CA GLU A 132 3.19 -1.85 -6.90
C GLU A 132 3.56 -0.51 -6.24
N ILE A 133 2.60 0.43 -6.21
CA ILE A 133 2.81 1.81 -5.74
C ILE A 133 3.11 1.89 -4.24
N LYS A 134 2.38 1.14 -3.39
CA LYS A 134 2.63 1.14 -1.94
C LYS A 134 4.04 0.60 -1.63
N PRO A 135 4.45 -0.58 -2.14
CA PRO A 135 5.83 -1.04 -2.00
C PRO A 135 6.86 -0.05 -2.54
N ALA A 136 6.63 0.58 -3.69
CA ALA A 136 7.56 1.55 -4.27
C ALA A 136 7.77 2.77 -3.34
N LEU A 137 6.70 3.29 -2.72
CA LEU A 137 6.81 4.41 -1.77
C LEU A 137 7.58 4.00 -0.51
N ILE A 138 7.33 2.80 0.02
CA ILE A 138 8.09 2.24 1.14
C ILE A 138 9.57 2.08 0.77
N TYR A 139 9.86 1.69 -0.46
CA TYR A 139 11.24 1.52 -0.93
C TYR A 139 11.95 2.86 -1.12
N ALA A 140 11.25 3.92 -1.54
CA ALA A 140 11.81 5.27 -1.59
C ALA A 140 12.31 5.75 -0.21
N LEU A 141 11.61 5.38 0.87
CA LEU A 141 12.09 5.60 2.24
C LEU A 141 13.37 4.83 2.55
N ALA A 142 13.54 3.61 2.03
CA ALA A 142 14.77 2.84 2.16
C ALA A 142 15.94 3.46 1.39
N LEU A 143 15.70 3.99 0.18
CA LEU A 143 16.68 4.74 -0.60
C LEU A 143 17.18 5.97 0.17
N TRP A 144 16.27 6.80 0.68
CA TRP A 144 16.63 7.97 1.49
C TRP A 144 17.46 7.59 2.73
N LYS A 145 17.04 6.56 3.48
CA LYS A 145 17.80 6.07 4.65
C LYS A 145 19.21 5.57 4.30
N ALA A 146 19.43 5.16 3.05
CA ALA A 146 20.73 4.75 2.54
C ALA A 146 21.53 5.92 1.93
N GLY A 147 21.08 7.17 2.07
CA GLY A 147 21.73 8.35 1.52
C GLY A 147 21.40 8.64 0.06
N LYS A 148 20.46 7.91 -0.55
CA LYS A 148 20.01 8.06 -1.94
C LYS A 148 18.76 8.94 -2.05
N GLY A 149 18.78 10.06 -1.35
CA GLY A 149 17.63 10.96 -1.23
C GLY A 149 17.27 11.67 -2.55
N GLU A 150 18.27 11.99 -3.37
CA GLU A 150 18.08 12.60 -4.68
C GLU A 150 17.38 11.64 -5.65
N GLU A 151 17.81 10.38 -5.69
CA GLU A 151 17.17 9.36 -6.53
C GLU A 151 15.74 9.07 -6.09
N ALA A 152 15.49 8.99 -4.76
CA ALA A 152 14.14 8.86 -4.23
C ALA A 152 13.25 10.05 -4.62
N ALA A 153 13.75 11.28 -4.52
CA ALA A 153 13.01 12.48 -4.91
C ALA A 153 12.72 12.47 -6.42
N GLN A 154 13.68 12.06 -7.25
CA GLN A 154 13.51 11.96 -8.69
C GLN A 154 12.40 10.98 -9.06
N ILE A 155 12.39 9.79 -8.46
CA ILE A 155 11.36 8.77 -8.69
C ILE A 155 9.97 9.29 -8.31
N LEU A 156 9.83 9.94 -7.15
CA LEU A 156 8.53 10.48 -6.72
C LEU A 156 8.06 11.62 -7.62
N HIS A 157 8.98 12.47 -8.09
CA HIS A 157 8.66 13.57 -8.99
C HIS A 157 8.21 13.07 -10.37
N GLU A 158 8.95 12.13 -10.98
CA GLU A 158 8.64 11.55 -12.30
C GLU A 158 7.30 10.80 -12.33
N HIS A 159 6.85 10.30 -11.18
CA HIS A 159 5.63 9.49 -11.05
C HIS A 159 4.61 10.08 -10.08
N GLU A 160 4.59 11.41 -9.92
CA GLU A 160 3.76 12.12 -8.93
C GLU A 160 2.29 11.67 -8.97
N ALA A 161 1.70 11.58 -10.16
CA ALA A 161 0.30 11.20 -10.34
C ALA A 161 -0.02 9.78 -9.82
N ARG A 162 0.95 8.85 -9.86
CA ARG A 162 0.75 7.47 -9.38
C ARG A 162 0.86 7.38 -7.87
N PHE A 163 1.75 8.16 -7.25
CA PHE A 163 1.92 8.18 -5.80
C PHE A 163 0.93 9.10 -5.06
N GLY A 164 0.25 9.99 -5.76
CA GLY A 164 -0.78 10.87 -5.20
C GLY A 164 -0.34 11.62 -3.93
N ALA A 165 -1.29 11.85 -3.03
CA ALA A 165 -1.11 12.66 -1.82
C ALA A 165 0.02 12.15 -0.89
N ALA A 166 0.15 10.83 -0.71
CA ALA A 166 1.19 10.26 0.14
C ALA A 166 2.60 10.43 -0.47
N GLY A 167 2.72 10.28 -1.80
CA GLY A 167 3.96 10.57 -2.51
C GLY A 167 4.33 12.04 -2.48
N GLN A 168 3.35 12.93 -2.62
CA GLN A 168 3.57 14.38 -2.56
C GLN A 168 4.12 14.82 -1.19
N ASP A 169 3.57 14.30 -0.08
CA ASP A 169 4.12 14.61 1.25
C ASP A 169 5.58 14.15 1.36
N PHE A 170 5.86 12.92 0.92
CA PHE A 170 7.20 12.37 1.02
C PHE A 170 8.20 13.07 0.10
N LEU A 171 7.79 13.46 -1.12
CA LEU A 171 8.59 14.30 -2.00
C LEU A 171 8.90 15.65 -1.34
N GLY A 172 7.90 16.30 -0.74
CA GLY A 172 8.11 17.56 -0.03
C GLY A 172 9.10 17.40 1.12
N PHE A 173 9.06 16.28 1.84
CA PHE A 173 10.03 15.96 2.88
C PHE A 173 11.45 15.82 2.30
N LEU A 174 11.63 15.06 1.22
CA LEU A 174 12.94 14.85 0.60
C LEU A 174 13.53 16.15 0.05
N LEU A 175 12.72 17.00 -0.60
CA LEU A 175 13.18 18.29 -1.11
C LEU A 175 13.65 19.22 0.01
N MET A 176 12.96 19.23 1.15
CA MET A 176 13.39 19.99 2.33
C MET A 176 14.70 19.44 2.92
N ASP A 177 14.82 18.11 3.04
CA ASP A 177 16.02 17.45 3.57
C ASP A 177 17.25 17.71 2.68
N LEU A 178 17.10 17.58 1.36
CA LEU A 178 18.15 17.90 0.38
C LEU A 178 18.58 19.37 0.49
N ALA A 179 17.61 20.30 0.59
CA ALA A 179 17.92 21.73 0.73
C ALA A 179 18.69 22.05 2.01
N ILE A 180 18.36 21.41 3.14
CA ILE A 180 19.11 21.52 4.40
C ILE A 180 20.54 20.99 4.23
N GLY A 181 20.70 19.90 3.47
CA GLY A 181 22.00 19.33 3.10
C GLY A 181 22.79 20.13 2.07
N GLY A 182 22.23 21.21 1.50
CA GLY A 182 22.87 22.02 0.46
C GLY A 182 22.76 21.44 -0.96
N THR A 183 21.93 20.42 -1.16
CA THR A 183 21.64 19.81 -2.47
C THR A 183 20.33 20.34 -3.02
N VAL A 184 20.28 20.59 -4.33
CA VAL A 184 19.04 20.97 -5.01
C VAL A 184 18.36 19.70 -5.51
N GLY A 185 17.18 19.40 -4.97
CA GLY A 185 16.37 18.28 -5.46
C GLY A 185 15.67 18.58 -6.79
N PRO A 186 14.97 17.58 -7.36
CA PRO A 186 14.22 17.77 -8.60
C PRO A 186 13.04 18.72 -8.39
N LEU A 187 13.08 19.85 -9.07
CA LEU A 187 12.03 20.86 -9.03
C LEU A 187 11.31 20.90 -10.39
N PRO A 188 9.98 21.10 -10.41
CA PRO A 188 9.26 21.39 -11.64
C PRO A 188 9.80 22.63 -12.35
N ASP A 189 9.60 22.69 -13.66
CA ASP A 189 9.89 23.88 -14.45
C ASP A 189 9.16 25.12 -13.91
N GLY A 190 9.85 26.26 -13.94
CA GLY A 190 9.26 27.54 -13.54
C GLY A 190 9.30 27.85 -12.03
N MET A 191 9.91 27.00 -11.21
CA MET A 191 10.25 27.25 -9.79
C MET A 191 11.43 28.22 -9.66
N ASN A 192 11.33 29.39 -10.29
CA ASN A 192 12.41 30.36 -10.49
C ASN A 192 12.44 31.51 -9.47
N THR A 193 11.59 31.47 -8.45
CA THR A 193 11.56 32.48 -7.39
C THR A 193 11.37 31.80 -6.03
N PRO A 194 11.89 32.38 -4.93
CA PRO A 194 11.67 31.86 -3.58
C PRO A 194 10.19 31.66 -3.25
N ALA A 195 9.33 32.62 -3.62
CA ALA A 195 7.89 32.55 -3.33
C ALA A 195 7.20 31.37 -4.04
N LYS A 196 7.58 31.06 -5.29
CA LYS A 196 7.03 29.89 -6.00
C LYS A 196 7.50 28.57 -5.38
N LEU A 197 8.78 28.50 -5.01
CA LEU A 197 9.33 27.32 -4.35
C LEU A 197 8.66 27.09 -2.99
N GLU A 198 8.48 28.15 -2.19
CA GLU A 198 7.79 28.09 -0.90
C GLU A 198 6.34 27.61 -1.07
N ALA A 199 5.59 28.18 -2.02
CA ALA A 199 4.22 27.76 -2.31
C ALA A 199 4.14 26.29 -2.75
N TYR A 200 5.10 25.83 -3.57
CA TYR A 200 5.18 24.44 -4.00
C TYR A 200 5.47 23.48 -2.84
N LEU A 201 6.46 23.78 -2.00
CA LEU A 201 6.78 22.97 -0.82
C LEU A 201 5.60 22.93 0.17
N HIS A 202 4.90 24.05 0.36
CA HIS A 202 3.70 24.11 1.17
C HIS A 202 2.57 23.24 0.60
N ALA A 203 2.37 23.24 -0.73
CA ALA A 203 1.38 22.38 -1.38
C ALA A 203 1.72 20.89 -1.21
N LEU A 204 2.98 20.50 -1.42
CA LEU A 204 3.44 19.12 -1.23
C LEU A 204 3.19 18.63 0.20
N ARG A 205 3.46 19.47 1.20
CA ARG A 205 3.30 19.17 2.64
C ARG A 205 1.97 19.65 3.22
N SER A 206 0.91 19.70 2.42
CA SER A 206 -0.45 20.04 2.87
C SER A 206 -0.95 19.07 3.95
N ASN A 207 -2.00 19.45 4.68
CA ASN A 207 -2.57 18.60 5.73
C ASN A 207 -3.11 17.28 5.16
N GLU A 208 -3.74 17.34 3.99
CA GLU A 208 -4.29 16.20 3.28
C GLU A 208 -3.17 15.22 2.87
N ASN A 209 -2.05 15.74 2.36
CA ASN A 209 -0.90 14.94 1.97
C ASN A 209 -0.20 14.30 3.17
N ARG A 210 0.00 15.07 4.25
CA ARG A 210 0.53 14.56 5.53
C ARG A 210 -0.35 13.44 6.08
N PHE A 211 -1.66 13.66 6.12
CA PHE A 211 -2.60 12.64 6.57
C PHE A 211 -2.59 11.40 5.67
N ALA A 212 -2.47 11.56 4.36
CA ALA A 212 -2.32 10.43 3.43
C ALA A 212 -1.07 9.59 3.74
N TYR A 213 0.06 10.25 4.01
CA TYR A 213 1.35 9.60 4.26
C TYR A 213 1.45 8.94 5.64
N SER A 214 1.03 9.61 6.71
CA SER A 214 1.26 9.15 8.09
C SER A 214 -0.01 8.80 8.88
N GLY A 215 -1.19 9.16 8.38
CA GLY A 215 -2.45 9.08 9.15
C GLY A 215 -2.55 10.11 10.27
N THR A 216 -1.58 11.02 10.38
CA THR A 216 -1.52 12.04 11.41
C THR A 216 -1.36 13.42 10.78
N LEU A 217 -1.83 14.43 11.50
CA LEU A 217 -1.43 15.80 11.23
C LEU A 217 -0.25 16.14 12.15
N ASP A 218 0.67 16.96 11.67
CA ASP A 218 1.79 17.49 12.44
C ASP A 218 1.31 18.62 13.36
N THR A 219 0.32 18.28 14.21
CA THR A 219 -0.39 19.18 15.10
C THR A 219 -0.33 18.62 16.51
N SER A 220 0.05 19.46 17.47
CA SER A 220 -0.03 19.13 18.89
C SER A 220 -1.15 19.95 19.54
N PRO A 221 -2.14 19.31 20.19
CA PRO A 221 -2.33 17.86 20.36
C PRO A 221 -2.79 17.16 19.06
N LEU A 222 -2.50 15.86 18.93
CA LEU A 222 -3.02 15.00 17.85
C LEU A 222 -4.56 15.04 17.83
N LEU A 223 -5.19 14.92 16.66
CA LEU A 223 -6.64 14.81 16.53
C LEU A 223 -7.18 13.57 17.28
N HIS A 224 -8.36 13.69 17.89
CA HIS A 224 -8.99 12.60 18.64
C HIS A 224 -10.53 12.60 18.45
N PRO A 225 -11.14 11.47 18.05
CA PRO A 225 -12.55 11.40 17.63
C PRO A 225 -13.56 11.71 18.74
N SER A 226 -13.16 11.65 20.02
CA SER A 226 -14.04 12.04 21.13
C SER A 226 -14.26 13.56 21.25
N ARG A 227 -13.45 14.38 20.57
CA ARG A 227 -13.62 15.84 20.53
C ARG A 227 -14.39 16.20 19.27
N GLU A 228 -15.50 16.93 19.42
CA GLU A 228 -16.42 17.23 18.32
C GLU A 228 -15.75 17.87 17.09
N GLY A 229 -14.95 18.93 17.28
CA GLY A 229 -14.24 19.58 16.17
C GLY A 229 -13.21 18.69 15.48
N ASP A 230 -12.57 17.79 16.24
CA ASP A 230 -11.62 16.83 15.67
C ASP A 230 -12.32 15.71 14.92
N ARG A 231 -13.48 15.27 15.41
CA ARG A 231 -14.30 14.23 14.79
C ARG A 231 -14.72 14.66 13.39
N GLU A 232 -15.28 15.87 13.27
CA GLU A 232 -15.65 16.44 11.98
C GLU A 232 -14.42 16.55 11.06
N ARG A 233 -13.29 17.04 11.60
CA ARG A 233 -12.06 17.19 10.81
C ARG A 233 -11.51 15.86 10.30
N LEU A 234 -11.52 14.81 11.13
CA LEU A 234 -11.10 13.46 10.73
C LEU A 234 -12.02 12.91 9.63
N ALA A 235 -13.34 13.03 9.79
CA ALA A 235 -14.30 12.60 8.77
C ALA A 235 -14.08 13.35 7.44
N GLN A 236 -13.85 14.67 7.48
CA GLN A 236 -13.53 15.47 6.29
C GLN A 236 -12.24 15.00 5.60
N LEU A 237 -11.19 14.67 6.36
CA LEU A 237 -9.93 14.16 5.81
C LEU A 237 -10.12 12.83 5.07
N VAL A 238 -10.99 11.94 5.56
CA VAL A 238 -11.31 10.68 4.88
C VAL A 238 -11.92 10.94 3.49
N HIS A 239 -12.81 11.92 3.37
CA HIS A 239 -13.38 12.31 2.07
C HIS A 239 -12.36 12.97 1.14
N ALA A 240 -11.48 13.80 1.70
CA ALA A 240 -10.49 14.57 0.95
C ALA A 240 -9.33 13.71 0.42
N VAL A 241 -8.99 12.60 1.10
CA VAL A 241 -7.79 11.80 0.78
C VAL A 241 -8.18 10.51 0.03
N PRO A 242 -7.84 10.38 -1.28
CA PRO A 242 -8.23 9.23 -2.10
C PRO A 242 -7.83 7.87 -1.54
N ALA A 243 -6.63 7.75 -0.96
CA ALA A 243 -6.10 6.48 -0.44
C ALA A 243 -6.80 6.02 0.86
N VAL A 244 -7.55 6.89 1.53
CA VAL A 244 -8.31 6.60 2.76
C VAL A 244 -9.81 6.56 2.50
N ARG A 245 -10.26 7.15 1.40
CA ARG A 245 -11.67 7.19 0.98
C ARG A 245 -12.38 5.81 0.90
N PRO A 246 -11.73 4.66 0.65
CA PRO A 246 -12.41 3.36 0.79
C PRO A 246 -13.05 3.11 2.17
N LEU A 247 -12.63 3.84 3.22
CA LEU A 247 -13.30 3.81 4.52
C LEU A 247 -14.76 4.32 4.44
N VAL A 248 -15.08 5.22 3.51
CA VAL A 248 -16.47 5.66 3.25
C VAL A 248 -17.33 4.48 2.83
N LEU A 249 -16.87 3.69 1.86
CA LEU A 249 -17.57 2.50 1.39
C LEU A 249 -17.79 1.49 2.52
N PHE A 250 -16.77 1.29 3.36
CA PHE A 250 -16.89 0.42 4.53
C PHE A 250 -17.94 0.93 5.53
N CYS A 251 -17.90 2.21 5.90
CA CYS A 251 -18.83 2.78 6.86
C CYS A 251 -20.28 2.82 6.35
N GLU A 252 -20.49 3.14 5.06
CA GLU A 252 -21.81 3.10 4.43
C GLU A 252 -22.40 1.69 4.40
N ALA A 253 -21.56 0.67 4.17
CA ALA A 253 -22.01 -0.73 4.13
C ALA A 253 -22.26 -1.34 5.51
N ARG A 254 -21.54 -0.88 6.56
CA ARG A 254 -21.56 -1.52 7.89
C ARG A 254 -22.36 -0.77 8.95
N CYS A 255 -22.46 0.56 8.85
CA CYS A 255 -23.04 1.40 9.89
C CYS A 255 -24.33 2.09 9.42
N ALA A 256 -25.23 2.37 10.36
CA ALA A 256 -26.40 3.21 10.08
C ALA A 256 -25.97 4.65 9.76
N GLU A 257 -26.75 5.37 8.96
CA GLU A 257 -26.46 6.76 8.51
C GLU A 257 -26.04 7.68 9.67
N ARG A 258 -26.78 7.64 10.80
CA ARG A 258 -26.49 8.42 12.01
C ARG A 258 -25.15 8.12 12.69
N GLN A 259 -24.49 7.01 12.34
CA GLN A 259 -23.24 6.52 12.93
C GLN A 259 -22.05 6.73 11.98
N GLN A 260 -22.29 7.13 10.72
CA GLN A 260 -21.25 7.16 9.70
C GLN A 260 -20.16 8.19 10.01
N GLU A 261 -20.50 9.39 10.49
CA GLU A 261 -19.48 10.39 10.87
C GLU A 261 -18.52 9.83 11.94
N MET A 262 -19.07 9.17 12.97
CA MET A 262 -18.25 8.55 14.01
C MET A 262 -17.42 7.39 13.45
N CYS A 263 -17.99 6.56 12.57
CA CYS A 263 -17.28 5.49 11.89
C CYS A 263 -16.09 6.02 11.07
N LEU A 264 -16.27 7.10 10.32
CA LEU A 264 -15.19 7.71 9.53
C LEU A 264 -14.09 8.26 10.43
N ALA A 265 -14.46 9.02 11.46
CA ALA A 265 -13.49 9.65 12.35
C ALA A 265 -12.70 8.62 13.19
N GLU A 266 -13.38 7.65 13.77
CA GLU A 266 -12.72 6.59 14.55
C GLU A 266 -11.97 5.61 13.66
N GLY A 267 -12.51 5.28 12.48
CA GLY A 267 -11.82 4.46 11.51
C GLY A 267 -10.50 5.09 11.09
N ALA A 268 -10.51 6.37 10.70
CA ALA A 268 -9.29 7.14 10.40
C ALA A 268 -8.27 7.11 11.54
N TRP A 269 -8.73 7.33 12.77
CA TRP A 269 -7.88 7.31 13.96
C TRP A 269 -7.32 5.91 14.25
N SER A 270 -8.12 4.86 14.11
CA SER A 270 -7.71 3.47 14.28
C SER A 270 -6.71 3.03 13.21
N LEU A 271 -6.86 3.47 11.95
CA LEU A 271 -5.87 3.21 10.88
C LEU A 271 -4.50 3.80 11.22
N ALA A 272 -4.48 5.04 11.72
CA ALA A 272 -3.26 5.70 12.15
C ALA A 272 -2.61 4.95 13.32
N LYS A 273 -3.42 4.55 14.32
CA LYS A 273 -2.95 3.77 15.48
C LYS A 273 -2.45 2.38 15.10
N ALA A 274 -3.07 1.73 14.12
CA ALA A 274 -2.62 0.46 13.58
C ALA A 274 -1.31 0.58 12.76
N GLY A 275 -0.86 1.80 12.44
CA GLY A 275 0.36 2.04 11.67
C GLY A 275 0.26 1.61 10.21
N ASN A 276 -0.95 1.61 9.63
CA ASN A 276 -1.21 1.03 8.31
C ASN A 276 -1.05 2.02 7.14
N HIS A 277 -0.74 3.28 7.43
CA HIS A 277 -0.37 4.28 6.43
C HIS A 277 1.07 4.07 5.94
N PRO A 278 1.40 4.50 4.70
CA PRO A 278 0.49 5.01 3.66
C PRO A 278 -0.29 3.89 2.97
N TYR A 279 -1.37 4.25 2.26
CA TYR A 279 -2.27 3.33 1.54
C TYR A 279 -2.81 2.21 2.44
N PRO A 280 -3.63 2.54 3.46
CA PRO A 280 -4.15 1.56 4.40
C PRO A 280 -5.03 0.48 3.75
N PHE A 281 -5.57 0.75 2.56
CA PHE A 281 -6.50 -0.12 1.84
C PHE A 281 -5.96 -0.68 0.52
N ALA A 282 -4.67 -0.53 0.24
CA ALA A 282 -4.09 -1.19 -0.94
C ALA A 282 -4.28 -2.71 -0.84
N SER A 283 -4.50 -3.37 -1.97
CA SER A 283 -4.51 -4.83 -2.02
C SER A 283 -3.13 -5.38 -1.60
N PRO A 284 -3.04 -6.65 -1.16
CA PRO A 284 -1.76 -7.24 -0.76
C PRO A 284 -0.69 -7.25 -1.88
N ALA A 285 -1.13 -7.31 -3.13
CA ALA A 285 -0.31 -7.34 -4.35
C ALA A 285 -1.03 -6.57 -5.47
N GLN A 286 -0.75 -5.27 -5.62
CA GLN A 286 -1.48 -4.36 -6.52
C GLN A 286 -1.36 -4.78 -7.99
N SER A 287 -0.26 -5.45 -8.33
CA SER A 287 0.01 -5.98 -9.65
C SER A 287 -0.80 -7.24 -10.01
N LEU A 288 -1.32 -7.97 -9.02
CA LEU A 288 -2.11 -9.20 -9.21
C LEU A 288 -3.60 -9.01 -8.90
N ILE A 289 -3.89 -8.06 -8.00
CA ILE A 289 -5.23 -7.66 -7.56
C ILE A 289 -5.26 -6.13 -7.58
N GLU A 290 -5.90 -5.54 -8.58
CA GLU A 290 -6.10 -4.09 -8.59
C GLU A 290 -6.85 -3.63 -7.34
N ASP A 291 -6.46 -2.49 -6.78
CA ASP A 291 -7.08 -1.94 -5.58
C ASP A 291 -8.61 -1.80 -5.70
N ALA A 292 -9.11 -1.33 -6.85
CA ALA A 292 -10.54 -1.19 -7.09
C ALA A 292 -11.27 -2.55 -7.10
N THR A 293 -10.64 -3.59 -7.64
CA THR A 293 -11.17 -4.96 -7.62
C THR A 293 -11.22 -5.49 -6.19
N TYR A 294 -10.17 -5.23 -5.40
CA TYR A 294 -10.13 -5.58 -3.99
C TYR A 294 -11.23 -4.85 -3.20
N TRP A 295 -11.34 -3.53 -3.33
CA TRP A 295 -12.35 -2.73 -2.60
C TRP A 295 -13.80 -3.14 -2.91
N ALA A 296 -14.06 -3.65 -4.11
CA ALA A 296 -15.38 -4.12 -4.51
C ALA A 296 -15.72 -5.54 -3.99
N SER A 297 -14.75 -6.23 -3.38
CA SER A 297 -14.90 -7.64 -2.96
C SER A 297 -15.47 -7.78 -1.53
N PRO A 298 -16.15 -8.90 -1.22
CA PRO A 298 -16.50 -9.26 0.16
C PRO A 298 -15.29 -9.29 1.10
N ARG A 299 -14.13 -9.73 0.59
CA ARG A 299 -12.88 -9.81 1.33
C ARG A 299 -12.46 -8.46 1.92
N PHE A 300 -12.55 -7.38 1.16
CA PHE A 300 -12.19 -6.04 1.64
C PHE A 300 -12.89 -5.68 2.96
N PHE A 301 -14.19 -5.93 3.06
CA PHE A 301 -14.93 -5.58 4.28
C PHE A 301 -14.49 -6.40 5.50
N SER A 302 -14.11 -7.67 5.33
CA SER A 302 -13.58 -8.50 6.42
C SER A 302 -12.19 -8.01 6.85
N ASP A 303 -11.32 -7.75 5.89
CA ASP A 303 -9.95 -7.30 6.15
C ASP A 303 -9.92 -5.93 6.83
N VAL A 304 -10.80 -4.99 6.40
CA VAL A 304 -10.93 -3.67 7.04
C VAL A 304 -11.44 -3.80 8.48
N GLU A 305 -12.40 -4.68 8.75
CA GLU A 305 -12.88 -4.90 10.11
C GLU A 305 -11.75 -5.39 11.03
N HIS A 306 -10.95 -6.36 10.58
CA HIS A 306 -9.78 -6.83 11.33
C HIS A 306 -8.68 -5.78 11.45
N LEU A 307 -8.46 -4.98 10.41
CA LEU A 307 -7.51 -3.88 10.44
C LEU A 307 -7.91 -2.82 11.48
N LEU A 308 -9.16 -2.38 11.48
CA LEU A 308 -9.67 -1.40 12.41
C LEU A 308 -9.67 -1.92 13.86
N ALA A 309 -9.97 -3.21 14.05
CA ALA A 309 -9.89 -3.85 15.37
C ALA A 309 -8.47 -3.80 15.97
N ARG A 310 -7.41 -3.90 15.15
CA ARG A 310 -6.02 -3.73 15.60
C ARG A 310 -5.70 -2.30 16.05
N GLY A 311 -6.50 -1.32 15.61
CA GLY A 311 -6.46 0.07 16.04
C GLY A 311 -7.49 0.41 17.14
N ASP A 312 -8.02 -0.59 17.85
CA ASP A 312 -9.03 -0.46 18.91
C ASP A 312 -10.34 0.21 18.46
N TRP A 313 -10.76 0.01 17.21
CA TRP A 313 -12.09 0.44 16.76
C TRP A 313 -13.19 -0.35 17.49
N LEU A 314 -14.19 0.34 18.06
CA LEU A 314 -15.24 -0.31 18.88
C LEU A 314 -16.53 -0.61 18.08
N GLY A 315 -16.48 -0.56 16.75
CA GLY A 315 -17.63 -0.78 15.89
C GLY A 315 -18.56 0.43 15.73
N CYS A 316 -19.64 0.22 14.99
CA CYS A 316 -20.66 1.23 14.74
C CYS A 316 -21.43 1.58 16.04
N ARG A 317 -21.30 2.83 16.50
CA ARG A 317 -22.05 3.35 17.66
C ARG A 317 -22.65 4.71 17.37
#